data_AF-A0A9Q6PXC9-F1
#
_entry.id   AF-A0A9Q6PXC9-F1
#
_cell.length_a   1.000
_cell.length_b   1.000
_cell.length_c   1.000
_cell.angle_alpha   90.00
_cell.angle_beta   90.00
_cell.angle_gamma   90.00
#
_symmetry.space_group_name_H-M   'P 1'
#
loop_
_entity.id
_entity.type
_entity.pdbx_description
1 polymer ?
#
loop_
_entity_poly.entity_id
_entity_poly.type
_entity_poly.pdbx_seq_one_letter_code
_entity_poly.pdbx_strand_id
1 'polypeptide(L)'
;MGPMAGLYSAVCVGLFAALFGGTPAQISGPTGPMTVVMAATLINLNDVDAEAGLAMGFTVVVLAGCFQILFGLAKLGRYITLVPYPVISGFMSGVGVVKPPFLCQV
;
A
#
# COMPACT_ATOMS: atom_id res chain seq x y z
N MET A 1 11.47 0.15 9.12
CA MET A 1 11.62 -1.04 8.27
C MET A 1 12.85 -0.87 7.39
N GLY A 2 13.64 -1.93 7.20
CA GLY A 2 14.83 -1.87 6.36
C GLY A 2 14.52 -1.97 4.84
N PRO A 3 15.44 -1.55 3.95
CA PRO A 3 15.27 -1.64 2.49
C PRO A 3 14.98 -3.05 1.99
N MET A 4 15.53 -4.06 2.66
CA MET A 4 15.33 -5.48 2.36
C MET A 4 13.86 -5.90 2.46
N ALA A 5 13.11 -5.39 3.43
CA ALA A 5 11.69 -5.73 3.60
C ALA A 5 10.85 -5.24 2.40
N GLY A 6 11.19 -4.07 1.85
CA GLY A 6 10.57 -3.55 0.64
C GLY A 6 10.83 -4.44 -0.58
N LEU A 7 12.07 -4.89 -0.76
CA LEU A 7 12.46 -5.82 -1.83
C LEU A 7 11.69 -7.15 -1.76
N TYR A 8 11.65 -7.79 -0.60
CA TYR A 8 10.88 -9.03 -0.42
C TYR A 8 9.39 -8.81 -0.72
N SER A 9 8.82 -7.70 -0.25
CA SER A 9 7.41 -7.39 -0.51
C SER A 9 7.12 -7.17 -1.99
N ALA A 10 8.00 -6.50 -2.73
CA ALA A 10 7.82 -6.24 -4.15
C ALA A 10 7.83 -7.53 -4.98
N VAL A 11 8.77 -8.45 -4.70
CA VAL A 11 8.85 -9.75 -5.39
C VAL A 11 7.62 -10.60 -5.10
N CYS A 12 7.22 -10.72 -3.83
CA CYS A 12 6.06 -11.52 -3.45
C CYS A 12 4.76 -10.94 -4.05
N VAL A 13 4.50 -9.65 -3.86
CA VAL A 13 3.28 -9.00 -4.36
C VAL A 13 3.23 -9.02 -5.89
N GLY A 14 4.35 -8.77 -6.57
CA GLY A 14 4.43 -8.85 -8.02
C GLY A 14 4.10 -10.23 -8.56
N LEU A 15 4.60 -11.29 -7.93
CA LEU A 15 4.32 -12.68 -8.31
C LEU A 15 2.84 -13.05 -8.10
N PHE A 16 2.28 -12.74 -6.93
CA PHE A 16 0.87 -13.02 -6.65
C PHE A 16 -0.08 -12.20 -7.54
N ALA A 17 0.23 -10.94 -7.80
CA ALA A 17 -0.55 -10.10 -8.68
C ALA A 17 -0.47 -10.54 -10.15
N ALA A 18 0.67 -11.05 -10.61
CA ALA A 18 0.79 -11.59 -11.97
C ALA A 18 -0.02 -12.89 -12.15
N LEU A 19 -0.08 -13.74 -11.13
CA LEU A 19 -0.82 -15.01 -11.19
C LEU A 19 -2.35 -14.84 -11.04
N PHE A 20 -2.79 -13.94 -10.16
CA PHE A 20 -4.21 -13.77 -9.81
C PHE A 20 -4.82 -12.44 -10.28
N GLY A 21 -4.05 -11.60 -10.98
CA GLY A 21 -4.49 -10.30 -11.47
C GLY A 21 -5.33 -10.38 -12.74
N GLY A 22 -6.22 -9.39 -12.93
CA GLY A 22 -7.10 -9.28 -14.09
C GLY A 22 -6.57 -8.39 -15.23
N THR A 23 -5.40 -7.76 -15.06
CA THR A 23 -4.87 -6.75 -16.00
C THR A 23 -3.45 -7.11 -16.44
N PRO A 24 -3.21 -7.42 -17.73
CA PRO A 24 -1.92 -7.95 -18.21
C PRO A 24 -0.75 -6.96 -18.16
N ALA A 25 -1.02 -5.64 -18.11
CA ALA A 25 0.01 -4.61 -18.07
C ALA A 25 0.29 -4.04 -16.67
N GLN A 26 -0.39 -4.52 -15.63
CA GLN A 26 -0.30 -3.91 -14.30
C GLN A 26 0.88 -4.46 -13.50
N ILE A 27 1.86 -3.59 -13.22
CA ILE A 27 2.99 -3.89 -12.32
C ILE A 27 2.55 -3.61 -10.89
N SER A 28 2.68 -4.60 -10.00
CA SER A 28 2.28 -4.50 -8.59
C SER A 28 3.49 -4.51 -7.67
N GLY A 29 3.51 -3.57 -6.72
CA GLY A 29 4.57 -3.42 -5.72
C GLY A 29 4.17 -2.41 -4.65
N PRO A 30 5.03 -2.17 -3.64
CA PRO A 30 4.78 -1.18 -2.61
C PRO A 30 4.73 0.23 -3.22
N THR A 31 3.53 0.82 -3.28
CA THR A 31 3.31 2.13 -3.90
C THR A 31 3.63 3.28 -2.93
N GLY A 32 3.90 4.46 -3.48
CA GLY A 32 4.16 5.67 -2.70
C GLY A 32 3.14 5.90 -1.57
N PRO A 33 1.83 5.94 -1.85
CA PRO A 33 0.81 6.11 -0.83
C PRO A 33 0.80 4.99 0.22
N MET A 34 0.95 3.73 -0.20
CA MET A 34 0.94 2.58 0.69
C MET A 34 2.12 2.61 1.67
N THR A 35 3.30 3.02 1.22
CA THR A 35 4.48 3.18 2.10
C THR A 35 4.29 4.27 3.16
N VAL A 36 3.63 5.38 2.81
CA VAL A 36 3.36 6.47 3.76
C VAL A 36 2.35 6.05 4.82
N VAL A 37 1.26 5.39 4.41
CA VAL A 37 0.26 4.85 5.35
C VAL A 37 0.89 3.83 6.29
N MET A 38 1.70 2.90 5.75
CA MET A 38 2.40 1.91 6.58
C MET A 38 3.37 2.56 7.58
N ALA A 39 4.13 3.58 7.15
CA ALA A 39 5.02 4.31 8.05
C ALA A 39 4.23 5.01 9.17
N ALA A 40 3.12 5.67 8.83
CA ALA A 40 2.24 6.31 9.81
C ALA A 40 1.66 5.29 10.81
N THR A 41 1.14 4.16 10.32
CA THR A 41 0.59 3.10 11.18
C THR A 41 1.66 2.53 12.11
N LEU A 42 2.88 2.28 11.61
CA LEU A 42 3.97 1.78 12.45
C LEU A 42 4.39 2.78 13.52
N ILE A 43 4.45 4.08 13.22
CA ILE A 43 4.78 5.10 14.22
C ILE A 43 3.73 5.07 15.36
N ASN A 44 2.45 5.11 15.00
CA ASN A 44 1.36 5.07 15.98
C ASN A 44 1.34 3.78 16.81
N LEU A 45 1.72 2.63 16.23
CA LEU A 45 1.74 1.36 16.94
C LEU A 45 2.98 1.16 17.82
N ASN A 46 4.13 1.72 17.43
CA ASN A 46 5.34 1.68 18.26
C ASN A 46 5.21 2.53 19.53
N ASP A 47 4.36 3.56 19.52
CA ASP A 47 4.04 4.35 20.72
C ASP A 47 3.23 3.57 21.77
N VAL A 48 2.52 2.51 21.35
CA VAL A 48 1.73 1.66 22.27
C VAL A 48 2.60 0.56 22.87
N ASP A 49 3.39 -0.12 22.03
CA ASP A 49 4.29 -1.19 22.45
C ASP A 49 5.38 -1.42 21.39
N ALA A 50 6.64 -1.17 21.73
CA ALA A 50 7.76 -1.19 20.78
C ALA A 50 8.11 -2.61 20.30
N GLU A 51 7.85 -3.64 21.10
CA GLU A 51 8.12 -5.03 20.71
C GLU A 51 6.99 -5.62 19.86
N ALA A 52 5.74 -5.26 20.18
CA ALA A 52 4.56 -5.73 19.45
C ALA A 52 4.23 -4.89 18.20
N GLY A 53 4.76 -3.66 18.07
CA GLY A 53 4.49 -2.74 16.96
C GLY A 53 4.70 -3.35 15.56
N LEU A 54 5.75 -4.16 15.41
CA LEU A 54 6.04 -4.86 14.16
C LEU A 54 5.01 -5.95 13.85
N ALA A 55 4.69 -6.79 14.85
CA ALA A 55 3.72 -7.87 14.71
C ALA A 55 2.33 -7.32 14.39
N MET A 56 1.92 -6.25 15.09
CA MET A 56 0.67 -5.55 14.82
C MET A 56 0.65 -4.97 13.40
N GLY A 57 1.75 -4.36 12.92
CA GLY A 57 1.85 -3.89 11.54
C GLY A 57 1.60 -4.99 10.49
N PHE A 58 2.16 -6.19 10.69
CA PHE A 58 1.89 -7.34 9.82
C PHE A 58 0.42 -7.78 9.87
N THR A 59 -0.20 -7.80 11.05
CA THR A 59 -1.63 -8.17 11.16
C THR A 59 -2.53 -7.19 10.40
N VAL A 60 -2.22 -5.90 10.42
CA VAL A 60 -2.96 -4.87 9.66
C VAL A 60 -2.86 -5.13 8.15
N VAL A 61 -1.69 -5.52 7.64
CA VAL A 61 -1.51 -5.85 6.21
C VAL A 61 -2.31 -7.08 5.82
N VAL A 62 -2.29 -8.13 6.65
CA VAL A 62 -3.08 -9.34 6.39
C VAL A 62 -4.57 -9.02 6.38
N LEU A 63 -5.05 -8.24 7.35
CA LEU A 63 -6.44 -7.78 7.40
C LEU A 63 -6.83 -6.93 6.19
N ALA A 64 -5.97 -5.98 5.79
CA ALA A 64 -6.18 -5.17 4.59
C ALA A 64 -6.28 -6.05 3.32
N GLY A 65 -5.44 -7.07 3.20
CA GLY A 65 -5.51 -8.06 2.12
C GLY A 65 -6.82 -8.86 2.13
N CYS A 66 -7.28 -9.30 3.30
CA CYS A 66 -8.58 -9.96 3.44
C CYS A 66 -9.74 -9.05 2.99
N PHE A 67 -9.72 -7.78 3.39
CA PHE A 67 -10.72 -6.80 2.92
C PHE A 67 -10.65 -6.59 1.40
N GLN A 68 -9.46 -6.54 0.82
CA GLN A 68 -9.29 -6.40 -0.62
C GLN A 68 -9.87 -7.61 -1.39
N ILE A 69 -9.70 -8.83 -0.89
CA ILE A 69 -10.32 -10.05 -1.44
C ILE A 69 -11.84 -9.96 -1.32
N LEU A 70 -12.37 -9.57 -0.15
CA LEU A 70 -13.81 -9.41 0.07
C LEU A 70 -14.43 -8.38 -0.90
N PHE A 71 -13.78 -7.24 -1.10
CA PHE A 71 -14.23 -6.22 -2.06
C PHE A 71 -14.13 -6.69 -3.52
N GLY A 72 -13.13 -7.50 -3.85
CA GLY A 72 -13.02 -8.18 -5.14
C GLY A 72 -14.18 -9.12 -5.41
N LEU A 73 -14.55 -9.94 -4.42
CA LEU A 73 -15.69 -10.87 -4.49
C LEU A 73 -17.04 -10.12 -4.57
N ALA A 74 -17.19 -9.03 -3.81
CA ALA A 74 -18.37 -8.17 -3.85
C ALA A 74 -18.46 -7.29 -5.12
N LYS A 75 -17.49 -7.39 -6.04
CA LYS A 75 -17.40 -6.59 -7.28
C LYS A 75 -17.46 -5.07 -7.05
N LEU A 76 -17.01 -4.62 -5.87
CA LEU A 76 -17.01 -3.20 -5.50
C LEU A 76 -15.96 -2.38 -6.26
N GLY A 77 -15.08 -3.02 -7.04
CA GLY A 77 -14.07 -2.33 -7.86
C GLY A 77 -14.65 -1.33 -8.86
N ARG A 78 -15.90 -1.51 -9.31
CA ARG A 78 -16.55 -0.56 -10.24
C ARG A 78 -16.85 0.80 -9.59
N TYR A 79 -16.96 0.88 -8.27
CA TYR A 79 -17.24 2.14 -7.58
C TYR A 79 -16.02 3.06 -7.51
N ILE A 80 -14.80 2.52 -7.70
CA ILE A 80 -13.56 3.31 -7.71
C ILE A 80 -13.55 4.32 -8.88
N THR A 81 -14.26 4.03 -9.97
CA THR A 81 -14.35 4.94 -11.13
C THR A 81 -15.18 6.19 -10.87
N LEU A 82 -15.91 6.27 -9.74
CA LEU A 82 -16.70 7.45 -9.37
C LEU A 82 -15.86 8.55 -8.72
N VAL A 83 -14.61 8.28 -8.37
CA VAL A 83 -13.74 9.25 -7.72
C VAL A 83 -13.30 10.31 -8.75
N PRO A 84 -13.53 11.61 -8.50
CA PRO A 84 -13.19 12.67 -9.46
C PRO A 84 -11.67 12.86 -9.57
N TYR A 85 -11.19 13.14 -10.79
CA TYR A 85 -9.79 13.43 -11.10
C TYR A 85 -9.09 14.42 -10.13
N PRO A 86 -9.68 15.57 -9.75
CA PRO A 86 -9.04 16.52 -8.82
C PRO A 86 -8.70 15.94 -7.44
N VAL A 87 -9.46 14.94 -6.97
CA VAL A 87 -9.18 14.29 -5.67
C VAL A 87 -7.98 13.36 -5.79
N ILE A 88 -7.91 12.60 -6.89
CA ILE A 88 -6.81 11.66 -7.14
C ILE A 88 -5.49 12.42 -7.33
N SER A 89 -5.50 13.50 -8.14
CA SER A 89 -4.31 14.32 -8.36
C SER A 89 -3.86 15.05 -7.10
N GLY A 90 -4.78 15.63 -6.33
CA GLY A 90 -4.47 16.29 -5.06
C GLY A 90 -3.89 15.33 -4.03
N PHE A 91 -4.44 14.12 -3.90
CA PHE A 91 -3.91 13.09 -3.02
C PHE A 91 -2.50 12.66 -3.42
N MET A 92 -2.24 12.41 -4.71
CA MET A 92 -0.91 12.02 -5.19
C MET A 92 0.13 13.12 -4.96
N SER A 93 -0.22 14.40 -5.20
CA SER A 93 0.64 15.53 -4.87
C SER A 93 0.93 15.62 -3.37
N GLY A 94 -0.09 15.41 -2.52
CA GLY A 94 0.07 15.40 -1.06
C GLY A 94 1.04 14.31 -0.58
N VAL A 95 0.91 13.08 -1.10
CA VAL A 95 1.84 11.98 -0.80
C VAL A 95 3.26 12.32 -1.28
N GLY A 96 3.40 13.01 -2.42
CA GLY A 96 4.68 13.49 -2.93
C GLY A 96 5.38 14.47 -1.98
N VAL A 97 4.62 15.39 -1.35
CA VAL A 97 5.16 16.37 -0.38
C VAL A 97 5.65 15.70 0.90
N VAL A 98 4.98 14.62 1.35
CA VAL A 98 5.41 13.88 2.55
C VAL A 98 6.75 13.16 2.33
N LYS A 99 7.09 12.81 1.07
CA LYS A 99 8.40 12.23 0.77
C LYS A 99 9.46 13.34 0.65
N PRO A 100 10.70 13.09 1.12
CA PRO A 100 11.80 14.01 0.91
C PRO A 100 12.02 14.26 -0.59
N PRO A 101 12.41 15.48 -1.00
CA PRO A 101 12.46 15.93 -2.40
C PRO A 101 13.37 15.08 -3.31
N PHE A 102 14.23 14.25 -2.73
CA PHE A 102 15.18 13.39 -3.44
C PHE A 102 14.56 12.10 -4.04
N LEU A 103 13.32 11.74 -3.69
CA LEU A 103 12.66 10.49 -4.13
C LEU A 103 11.55 10.69 -5.18
N CYS A 104 11.36 11.91 -5.69
CA CYS A 104 10.30 12.20 -6.67
C CYS A 104 10.69 11.90 -8.13
N GLN A 105 11.87 11.31 -8.38
CA GLN A 105 12.41 11.05 -9.73
C GLN A 105 12.48 9.58 -10.16
N VAL A 106 11.81 8.65 -9.46
CA VAL A 106 11.76 7.23 -9.89
C VAL A 106 10.34 6.69 -9.86
#